data_AF-A0A3C0MW64-F1
#
_entry.id   AF-A0A3C0MW64-F1
#
_cell.length_a   1.000
_cell.length_b   1.000
_cell.length_c   1.000
_cell.angle_alpha   90.00
_cell.angle_beta   90.00
_cell.angle_gamma   90.00
#
_symmetry.space_group_name_H-M   'P 1'
#
loop_
_entity.id
_entity.type
_entity.pdbx_description
1 polymer ?
#
loop_
_entity_poly.entity_id
_entity_poly.type
_entity_poly.pdbx_seq_one_letter_code
_entity_poly.pdbx_strand_id
1 'polypeptide(L)' 'MKFLRRLFSRLSVVKELFSFFWQNRLWWMIPIVLVFLLLGALIIFAQSSAVVPFIYTLF' A
#
# COMPACT_ATOMS: atom_id res chain seq x y z
N MET A 1 7.38 -27.27 -20.35
CA MET A 1 8.34 -26.14 -20.25
C MET A 1 7.84 -24.78 -20.80
N LYS A 2 6.82 -24.70 -21.68
CA LYS A 2 6.32 -23.41 -22.26
C LYS A 2 5.58 -22.50 -21.25
N PHE A 3 4.99 -23.07 -20.21
CA PHE A 3 4.19 -22.33 -19.21
C PHE A 3 5.04 -21.43 -18.30
N LEU A 4 6.17 -21.94 -17.80
CA LEU A 4 7.11 -21.19 -16.95
C LEU A 4 7.71 -19.98 -17.67
N ARG A 5 8.00 -20.08 -18.97
CA ARG A 5 8.49 -18.95 -19.78
C ARG A 5 7.46 -17.81 -19.93
N ARG A 6 6.16 -18.14 -19.98
CA ARG A 6 5.10 -17.12 -19.99
C ARG A 6 4.99 -16.38 -18.67
N LEU A 7 5.16 -17.08 -17.54
CA LEU A 7 5.17 -16.46 -16.22
C LEU A 7 6.38 -15.52 -16.07
N PHE A 8 7.57 -15.97 -16.49
CA PHE A 8 8.78 -15.15 -16.48
C PHE A 8 8.68 -13.90 -17.37
N SER A 9 8.07 -14.03 -18.54
CA SER A 9 7.79 -12.91 -19.44
C SER A 9 6.86 -11.88 -18.79
N ARG A 10 5.80 -12.31 -18.09
CA ARG A 10 4.90 -11.39 -17.38
C ARG A 10 5.57 -10.69 -16.20
N LEU A 11 6.44 -11.41 -15.47
CA LEU A 11 7.23 -10.82 -14.38
C LEU A 11 8.23 -9.77 -14.88
N SER A 12 8.77 -9.94 -16.10
CA SER A 12 9.63 -8.95 -16.74
C SER A 12 8.92 -7.61 -16.93
N VAL A 13 7.67 -7.64 -17.38
CA VAL A 13 6.85 -6.41 -17.58
C VAL A 13 6.60 -5.69 -16.26
N VAL A 14 6.28 -6.44 -15.20
CA VAL A 14 6.09 -5.86 -13.85
C VAL A 14 7.39 -5.23 -13.35
N LYS A 15 8.54 -5.87 -13.59
CA LYS A 15 9.85 -5.36 -13.21
C LYS A 15 10.22 -4.07 -13.97
N GLU A 16 9.95 -4.02 -15.27
CA GLU A 16 10.16 -2.80 -16.08
C GLU A 16 9.29 -1.64 -15.60
N LEU A 17 8.01 -1.91 -15.28
CA LEU A 17 7.13 -0.89 -14.70
C LEU A 17 7.69 -0.37 -13.36
N PHE A 18 8.14 -1.27 -12.50
CA PHE A 18 8.70 -0.89 -11.20
C PHE A 18 9.99 -0.08 -11.34
N SER A 19 10.85 -0.46 -12.30
CA SER A 19 12.05 0.29 -12.65
C SER A 19 11.71 1.70 -13.16
N PHE A 20 10.68 1.83 -14.00
CA PHE A 20 10.20 3.12 -14.50
C PHE A 20 9.70 4.02 -13.37
N PHE A 21 8.93 3.48 -12.43
CA PHE A 21 8.47 4.22 -11.25
C PHE A 21 9.63 4.67 -10.36
N TRP A 22 10.66 3.83 -10.17
CA TRP A 22 11.87 4.18 -9.43
C TRP A 22 12.66 5.31 -10.11
N GLN A 23 12.71 5.31 -11.45
CA GLN A 23 13.38 6.34 -12.24
C GLN A 23 12.65 7.71 -12.18
N ASN A 24 11.31 7.71 -12.11
CA ASN A 24 10.47 8.90 -12.23
C ASN A 24 10.26 9.70 -10.93
N ARG A 25 11.13 9.56 -9.93
CA ARG A 25 11.01 10.20 -8.60
C ARG A 25 9.60 9.98 -8.00
N LEU A 26 9.49 8.94 -7.19
CA LEU A 26 8.30 8.52 -6.42
C LEU A 26 7.71 9.56 -5.43
N TRP A 27 8.07 10.84 -5.53
CA TRP A 27 7.64 11.93 -4.67
C TRP A 27 6.11 12.03 -4.53
N TRP A 28 5.37 11.69 -5.58
CA TRP A 28 3.91 11.68 -5.58
C TRP A 28 3.30 10.47 -4.84
N MET A 29 4.04 9.37 -4.71
CA MET A 29 3.58 8.18 -4.00
C MET A 29 3.81 8.28 -2.48
N ILE A 30 4.78 9.09 -2.05
CA ILE A 30 5.05 9.36 -0.63
C ILE A 30 3.78 9.79 0.13
N PRO A 31 3.01 10.82 -0.29
CA PRO A 31 1.83 11.25 0.44
C PRO A 31 0.74 10.17 0.51
N ILE A 32 0.56 9.38 -0.55
CA ILE A 32 -0.44 8.30 -0.58
C ILE A 32 -0.05 7.20 0.43
N VAL A 33 1.20 6.76 0.40
CA VAL A 33 1.71 5.74 1.33
C VAL A 33 1.66 6.25 2.78
N LEU A 34 1.98 7.52 3.00
CA LEU A 34 1.90 8.14 4.32
C LEU A 34 0.47 8.12 4.88
N VAL A 35 -0.54 8.47 4.07
CA VAL A 35 -1.95 8.42 4.49
C VAL A 35 -2.35 6.99 4.85
N PHE A 36 -1.97 5.99 4.06
CA PHE A 36 -2.25 4.59 4.38
C PHE A 36 -1.56 4.12 5.68
N LEU A 37 -0.31 4.54 5.91
CA LEU A 37 0.38 4.26 7.16
C LEU A 37 -0.29 4.93 8.37
N LEU A 38 -0.70 6.19 8.24
CA LEU A 38 -1.42 6.91 9.29
C LEU A 38 -2.78 6.26 9.58
N LEU A 39 -3.52 5.85 8.56
CA LEU A 39 -4.77 5.12 8.73
C LEU A 39 -4.54 3.76 9.41
N GLY A 40 -3.51 3.01 8.99
CA GLY A 40 -3.16 1.74 9.63
C GLY A 40 -2.78 1.92 11.10
N ALA A 41 -1.96 2.92 11.40
CA ALA A 41 -1.60 3.29 12.77
C ALA A 41 -2.84 3.69 13.58
N LEU A 42 -3.70 4.55 13.02
CA LEU A 42 -4.95 4.99 13.66
C LEU A 42 -5.86 3.80 13.95
N ILE A 43 -5.97 2.84 13.04
CA ILE A 43 -6.73 1.61 13.27
C ILE A 43 -6.14 0.85 14.45
N ILE A 44 -4.83 0.59 14.48
CA ILE A 44 -4.16 -0.16 15.57
C ILE A 44 -4.36 0.54 16.92
N PHE A 45 -4.20 1.86 16.98
CA PHE A 45 -4.43 2.64 18.19
C PHE A 45 -5.92 2.73 18.56
N ALA A 46 -6.82 2.74 17.59
CA ALA A 46 -8.26 2.73 17.84
C ALA A 46 -8.71 1.40 18.48
N GLN A 47 -8.08 0.26 18.15
CA GLN A 47 -8.43 -1.03 18.79
C GLN A 47 -8.02 -1.08 20.26
N SER A 48 -6.91 -0.43 20.63
CA SER A 48 -6.39 -0.42 22.01
C SER A 48 -6.93 0.73 22.86
N SER A 49 -7.56 1.72 22.26
CA SER A 49 -7.96 2.95 22.96
C SER A 49 -9.41 2.90 23.42
N ALA A 50 -9.64 3.48 24.60
CA ALA A 50 -10.95 3.82 25.17
C ALA A 50 -11.78 4.79 24.29
N VAL A 51 -11.41 4.97 23.02
CA VAL A 51 -12.05 5.77 21.98
C VAL A 51 -13.17 5.00 21.27
N VAL A 52 -13.12 3.65 21.24
CA VAL A 52 -14.18 2.80 20.66
C VAL A 52 -15.59 3.16 21.16
N PRO A 53 -15.85 3.39 22.47
CA PRO A 53 -17.16 3.79 22.97
C PRO A 53 -17.64 5.15 22.44
N PHE A 54 -16.73 6.09 22.18
CA PHE A 54 -17.09 7.44 21.70
C PHE A 54 -17.51 7.43 20.22
N ILE A 55 -16.94 6.53 19.42
CA ILE A 55 -17.38 6.33 18.02
C ILE A 55 -18.82 5.84 18.03
N TYR A 56 -19.17 4.87 18.87
CA TYR A 56 -20.55 4.37 18.96
C TYR A 56 -21.55 5.38 19.55
N THR A 57 -21.10 6.40 20.28
CA THR A 57 -22.01 7.42 20.83
C THR A 57 -22.30 8.57 19.86
N LEU A 58 -21.48 8.76 18.83
CA LEU A 58 -21.65 9.81 17.83
C LEU A 58 -22.46 9.36 16.60
N PHE A 59 -22.83 8.08 16.54
CA PHE A 59 -23.67 7.49 15.50
C PHE A 59 -24.96 6.91 16.09
#